data_AF-A0AA42IL90-F1
#
_entry.id   AF-A0AA42IL90-F1
#
_cell.length_a   1.000
_cell.length_b   1.000
_cell.length_c   1.000
_cell.angle_alpha   90.00
_cell.angle_beta   90.00
_cell.angle_gamma   90.00
#
_symmetry.space_group_name_H-M   'P 1'
#
loop_
_entity.id
_entity.type
_entity.pdbx_description
1 polymer ?
#
loop_
_entity_poly.entity_id
_entity_poly.type
_entity_poly.pdbx_seq_one_letter_code
_entity_poly.pdbx_strand_id
1 'polypeptide(L)'
;MRKITFENLTSGETLASLISQRESFEVIGLGGKLLETVRLVENRIESADLNCRIYTSGRIGLAAGSLFGGVTGVLGALSAAGIAMHNIATFNPDYEIEKIPTHNKILVKYKKKKN
;
A
#
# COMPACT_ATOMS: atom_id res chain seq x y z
N MET A 1 3.82 5.98 14.42
CA MET A 1 3.77 4.86 13.46
C MET A 1 5.11 4.14 13.54
N ARG A 2 5.12 2.81 13.65
CA ARG A 2 6.36 2.02 13.79
C ARG A 2 7.12 1.99 12.46
N LYS A 3 8.44 2.14 12.48
CA LYS A 3 9.30 1.98 11.29
C LYS A 3 9.95 0.61 11.31
N ILE A 4 9.94 -0.07 10.17
CA ILE A 4 10.60 -1.36 9.96
C ILE A 4 11.38 -1.32 8.64
N THR A 5 12.46 -2.09 8.54
CA THR A 5 13.21 -2.23 7.29
C THR A 5 12.67 -3.40 6.47
N PHE A 6 13.05 -3.49 5.20
CA PHE A 6 12.65 -4.60 4.33
C PHE A 6 13.09 -5.96 4.89
N GLU A 7 14.30 -6.06 5.44
CA GLU A 7 14.84 -7.31 5.99
C GLU A 7 13.98 -7.80 7.17
N ASN A 8 13.65 -6.90 8.09
CA ASN A 8 12.80 -7.19 9.25
C ASN A 8 11.36 -7.54 8.85
N LEU A 9 10.87 -7.00 7.74
CA LEU A 9 9.57 -7.34 7.17
C LEU A 9 9.55 -8.78 6.64
N THR A 10 10.62 -9.20 5.95
CA THR A 10 10.72 -10.54 5.34
C THR A 10 10.89 -11.67 6.34
N SER A 11 11.22 -11.38 7.59
CA SER A 11 11.29 -12.38 8.68
C SER A 11 9.94 -13.05 9.04
N GLY A 12 8.84 -12.72 8.34
CA GLY A 12 7.53 -13.39 8.42
C GLY A 12 6.73 -13.07 9.70
N GLU A 13 7.34 -13.28 10.86
CA GLU A 13 6.73 -13.07 12.19
C GLU A 13 6.39 -11.60 12.45
N THR A 14 7.30 -10.69 12.09
CA THR A 14 7.11 -9.24 12.27
C THR A 14 5.87 -8.75 11.54
N LEU A 15 5.75 -9.07 10.24
CA LEU A 15 4.62 -8.63 9.44
C LEU A 15 3.32 -9.30 9.87
N ALA A 16 3.33 -10.61 10.13
CA ALA A 16 2.16 -11.32 10.62
C ALA A 16 1.61 -10.70 11.91
N SER A 17 2.50 -10.36 12.84
CA SER A 17 2.16 -9.72 14.11
C SER A 17 1.58 -8.32 13.93
N LEU A 18 2.16 -7.50 13.04
CA LEU A 18 1.64 -6.16 12.76
C LEU A 18 0.23 -6.20 12.15
N ILE A 19 -0.02 -7.13 11.21
CA ILE A 19 -1.33 -7.28 10.56
C ILE A 19 -2.38 -7.84 11.53
N SER A 20 -2.01 -8.81 12.40
CA SER A 20 -2.93 -9.38 13.39
C SER A 20 -3.31 -8.35 14.47
N GLN A 21 -2.35 -7.53 14.89
CA GLN A 21 -2.57 -6.46 15.88
C GLN A 21 -3.24 -5.20 15.30
N ARG A 22 -3.58 -5.22 14.01
CA ARG A 22 -4.19 -4.10 13.27
C ARG A 22 -3.35 -2.82 13.34
N GLU A 23 -2.02 -2.96 13.29
CA GLU A 23 -1.09 -1.84 13.46
C GLU A 23 -0.78 -1.12 12.15
N SER A 24 -0.58 0.19 12.27
CA SER A 24 -0.03 1.00 11.18
C SER A 24 1.49 1.09 11.29
N PHE A 25 2.19 0.91 10.17
CA PHE A 25 3.65 0.87 10.13
C PHE A 25 4.19 1.44 8.81
N GLU A 26 5.48 1.78 8.82
CA GLU A 26 6.24 2.24 7.64
C GLU A 26 7.34 1.22 7.33
N VAL A 27 7.46 0.83 6.06
CA VAL A 27 8.61 0.05 5.60
C VAL A 27 9.57 0.99 4.88
N ILE A 28 10.75 1.17 5.44
CA ILE A 28 11.79 2.09 4.96
C ILE A 28 12.96 1.33 4.33
N GLY A 29 13.77 2.03 3.53
CA GLY A 29 15.01 1.49 2.99
C GLY A 29 14.79 0.41 1.94
N LEU A 30 13.77 0.55 1.08
CA LEU A 30 13.35 -0.52 0.19
C LEU A 30 14.34 -0.84 -0.94
N GLY A 31 15.32 0.02 -1.21
CA GLY A 31 16.40 -0.25 -2.17
C GLY A 31 15.94 -0.68 -3.57
N GLY A 32 14.83 -0.14 -4.08
CA GLY A 32 14.25 -0.57 -5.37
C GLY A 32 13.23 -1.72 -5.27
N LYS A 33 13.07 -2.34 -4.11
CA LYS A 33 12.10 -3.41 -3.82
C LYS A 33 10.71 -2.90 -3.49
N LEU A 34 10.35 -1.70 -3.94
CA LEU A 34 9.10 -1.05 -3.57
C LEU A 34 7.87 -1.86 -3.99
N LEU A 35 7.86 -2.37 -5.23
CA LEU A 35 6.75 -3.20 -5.73
C LEU A 35 6.69 -4.57 -5.04
N GLU A 36 7.84 -5.20 -4.81
CA GLU A 36 7.93 -6.47 -4.09
C GLU A 36 7.38 -6.33 -2.66
N THR A 37 7.78 -5.27 -1.96
CA THR A 37 7.31 -4.95 -0.60
C THR A 37 5.79 -4.78 -0.57
N VAL A 38 5.24 -4.05 -1.55
CA VAL A 38 3.79 -3.83 -1.66
C VAL A 38 3.06 -5.16 -1.83
N ARG A 39 3.50 -6.01 -2.78
CA ARG A 39 2.89 -7.33 -3.02
C ARG A 39 2.96 -8.23 -1.79
N LEU A 40 4.09 -8.22 -1.08
CA LEU A 40 4.28 -8.99 0.14
C LEU A 40 3.28 -8.56 1.22
N VAL A 41 3.14 -7.25 1.44
CA VAL A 41 2.19 -6.71 2.42
C VAL A 41 0.74 -6.97 2.00
N GLU A 42 0.39 -6.75 0.74
CA GLU A 42 -0.94 -7.01 0.16
C GLU A 42 -1.35 -8.47 0.38
N ASN A 43 -0.53 -9.42 -0.10
CA ASN A 43 -0.79 -10.86 0.06
C ASN A 43 -1.01 -11.24 1.53
N ARG A 44 -0.25 -10.63 2.45
CA ARG A 44 -0.35 -10.95 3.87
C ARG A 44 -1.61 -10.37 4.52
N ILE A 45 -2.05 -9.19 4.08
CA ILE A 45 -3.32 -8.57 4.48
C ILE A 45 -4.48 -9.43 3.98
N GLU A 46 -4.48 -9.80 2.69
CA GLU A 46 -5.52 -10.64 2.09
C GLU A 46 -5.59 -12.04 2.74
N SER A 47 -4.44 -12.63 3.05
CA SER A 47 -4.36 -13.90 3.81
C SER A 47 -4.91 -13.79 5.24
N ALA A 48 -5.12 -12.57 5.75
CA ALA A 48 -5.74 -12.30 7.04
C ALA A 48 -7.24 -11.95 6.91
N ASP A 49 -7.85 -12.21 5.76
CA ASP A 49 -9.25 -11.89 5.42
C ASP A 49 -9.57 -10.39 5.54
N LEU A 50 -8.61 -9.56 5.11
CA LEU A 50 -8.71 -8.10 5.13
C LEU A 50 -8.51 -7.54 3.73
N ASN A 51 -9.03 -6.33 3.52
CA ASN A 51 -8.88 -5.62 2.26
C ASN A 51 -7.92 -4.43 2.38
N CYS A 52 -7.15 -4.17 1.34
CA CYS A 52 -6.32 -2.97 1.26
C CYS A 52 -6.60 -2.12 0.01
N ARG A 53 -6.25 -0.83 0.09
CA ARG A 53 -6.22 0.09 -1.05
C ARG A 53 -4.79 0.54 -1.26
N ILE A 54 -4.30 0.42 -2.49
CA ILE A 54 -2.91 0.73 -2.83
C ILE A 54 -2.86 1.97 -3.72
N TYR A 55 -2.07 2.96 -3.36
CA TYR A 55 -1.87 4.17 -4.17
C TYR A 55 -0.43 4.69 -4.10
N THR A 56 -0.08 5.60 -5.00
CA THR A 56 1.22 6.29 -4.99
C THR A 56 1.02 7.73 -4.50
N SER A 57 1.81 8.14 -3.52
CA SER A 57 1.81 9.50 -3.00
C SER A 57 2.12 10.51 -4.10
N GLY A 58 1.51 11.70 -4.03
CA GLY A 58 1.62 12.72 -5.08
C GLY A 58 0.80 12.46 -6.35
N ARG A 59 0.20 11.26 -6.54
CA ARG A 59 -0.75 11.01 -7.63
C ARG A 59 -2.22 11.28 -7.26
N ILE A 60 -2.54 11.36 -5.96
CA ILE A 60 -3.91 11.67 -5.50
C ILE A 60 -4.32 13.11 -5.83
N GLY A 61 -3.38 14.06 -5.88
CA GLY A 61 -3.66 15.44 -6.30
C GLY A 61 -4.11 15.56 -7.76
N LEU A 62 -3.70 14.63 -8.63
CA LEU A 62 -4.15 14.56 -10.02
C LEU A 62 -5.45 13.76 -10.17
N ALA A 63 -5.66 12.74 -9.32
CA ALA A 63 -6.88 11.92 -9.33
C ALA A 63 -8.12 12.67 -8.83
N ALA A 64 -7.97 13.61 -7.87
CA ALA A 64 -9.07 14.47 -7.43
C ALA A 64 -9.54 15.45 -8.52
N GLY A 65 -8.66 15.84 -9.45
CA GLY A 65 -9.01 16.61 -10.65
C GLY A 65 -9.48 15.74 -11.83
N SER A 66 -9.16 14.44 -11.84
CA SER A 66 -9.48 13.54 -12.96
C SER A 66 -10.69 12.63 -12.72
N LEU A 67 -11.49 12.86 -11.66
CA LEU A 67 -12.87 12.34 -11.63
C LEU A 67 -13.72 12.85 -12.82
N PHE A 68 -13.21 13.84 -13.57
CA PHE A 68 -13.74 14.29 -14.87
C PHE A 68 -12.76 14.14 -16.06
N GLY A 69 -11.66 13.40 -15.92
CA GLY A 69 -10.49 13.50 -16.81
C GLY A 69 -10.08 12.25 -17.57
N GLY A 70 -11.02 11.46 -18.08
CA GLY A 70 -10.80 10.56 -19.24
C GLY A 70 -9.77 9.41 -19.15
N VAL A 71 -9.83 8.54 -20.15
CA VAL A 71 -9.10 7.27 -20.33
C VAL A 71 -7.55 7.39 -20.20
N THR A 72 -7.00 8.60 -20.34
CA THR A 72 -5.55 8.86 -20.34
C THR A 72 -4.90 8.77 -18.95
N GLY A 73 -5.65 9.03 -17.86
CA GLY A 73 -5.13 8.91 -16.50
C GLY A 73 -4.88 7.45 -16.06
N VAL A 74 -5.63 6.52 -16.64
CA VAL A 74 -5.54 5.08 -16.32
C VAL A 74 -4.33 4.44 -17.01
N LEU A 75 -4.05 4.76 -18.27
CA LEU A 75 -2.89 4.21 -18.99
C LEU A 75 -1.55 4.69 -18.42
N GLY A 76 -1.41 5.97 -18.07
CA GLY A 76 -0.18 6.48 -17.42
C GLY A 76 0.00 6.00 -15.98
N ALA A 77 -1.08 5.62 -15.31
CA ALA A 77 -1.03 4.97 -14.00
C ALA A 77 -0.55 3.51 -14.10
N LEU A 78 -1.01 2.79 -15.12
CA LEU A 78 -0.64 1.38 -15.39
C LEU A 78 0.83 1.21 -15.77
N SER A 79 1.42 2.13 -16.54
CA SER A 79 2.83 2.01 -16.99
C SER A 79 3.87 2.31 -15.89
N ALA A 80 3.49 3.00 -14.82
CA ALA A 80 4.40 3.35 -13.71
C ALA A 80 4.04 2.64 -12.38
N ALA A 81 2.90 1.96 -12.32
CA ALA A 81 2.51 1.08 -11.25
C ALA A 81 2.07 -0.22 -11.93
N GLY A 82 2.99 -1.17 -12.06
CA GLY A 82 2.66 -2.55 -12.39
C GLY A 82 1.69 -3.10 -11.34
N ILE A 83 0.40 -2.92 -11.62
CA ILE A 83 -0.67 -3.88 -11.42
C ILE A 83 -0.58 -4.59 -10.06
N ALA A 84 -1.13 -3.95 -9.04
CA ALA A 84 -2.12 -4.62 -8.22
C ALA A 84 -3.48 -4.24 -8.85
N MET A 85 -3.82 -4.98 -9.92
CA MET A 85 -5.17 -5.02 -10.44
C MET A 85 -5.99 -5.60 -9.29
N HIS A 86 -6.58 -4.73 -8.49
CA HIS A 86 -7.83 -4.88 -7.74
C HIS A 86 -8.01 -3.54 -7.04
N ASN A 87 -8.09 -2.47 -7.84
CA ASN A 87 -8.82 -1.26 -7.46
C ASN A 87 -10.30 -1.64 -7.36
N ILE A 88 -10.65 -2.64 -6.54
CA ILE A 88 -11.97 -2.68 -5.93
C ILE A 88 -12.05 -1.30 -5.33
N ALA A 89 -13.03 -0.54 -5.78
CA ALA A 89 -13.46 0.67 -5.14
C ALA A 89 -13.99 0.27 -3.75
N THR A 90 -13.12 -0.26 -2.89
CA THR A 90 -13.40 -0.60 -1.51
C THR A 90 -13.56 0.76 -0.89
N PHE A 91 -14.80 1.26 -0.87
CA PHE A 91 -15.15 2.56 -0.31
C PHE A 91 -14.65 2.68 1.14
N ASN A 92 -14.42 1.53 1.79
CA ASN A 92 -13.98 1.40 3.18
C ASN A 92 -12.94 0.25 3.34
N PRO A 93 -11.68 0.43 2.90
CA PRO A 93 -10.66 -0.61 3.05
C PRO A 93 -10.23 -0.76 4.51
N ASP A 94 -9.79 -1.95 4.93
CA ASP A 94 -9.18 -2.14 6.25
C ASP A 94 -7.82 -1.43 6.34
N TYR A 95 -7.06 -1.48 5.25
CA TYR A 95 -5.73 -0.89 5.14
C TYR A 95 -5.57 0.01 3.92
N GLU A 96 -4.70 1.00 4.03
CA GLU A 96 -4.17 1.77 2.92
C GLU A 96 -2.66 1.56 2.82
N ILE A 97 -2.18 1.19 1.62
CA ILE A 97 -0.76 1.10 1.29
C ILE A 97 -0.39 2.28 0.40
N GLU A 98 0.31 3.25 0.97
CA GLU A 98 0.81 4.42 0.28
C GLU A 98 2.26 4.21 -0.13
N LYS A 99 2.52 4.20 -1.44
CA LYS A 99 3.86 4.16 -2.01
C LYS A 99 4.48 5.55 -2.02
N ILE A 100 5.69 5.69 -1.47
CA ILE A 100 6.48 6.94 -1.55
C ILE A 100 7.84 6.65 -2.20
N PRO A 101 7.91 6.60 -3.54
CA PRO A 101 9.14 6.30 -4.26
C PRO A 101 10.27 7.29 -3.97
N THR A 102 9.93 8.59 -3.82
CA THR A 102 10.90 9.66 -3.52
C THR A 102 11.64 9.47 -2.20
N HIS A 103 11.05 8.73 -1.27
CA HIS A 103 11.62 8.44 0.04
C HIS A 103 11.96 6.96 0.23
N ASN A 104 11.91 6.16 -0.85
CA ASN A 104 12.22 4.74 -0.85
C ASN A 104 11.50 3.96 0.28
N LYS A 105 10.20 4.26 0.47
CA LYS A 105 9.38 3.70 1.54
C LYS A 105 7.92 3.48 1.14
N ILE A 106 7.22 2.68 1.94
CA ILE A 106 5.76 2.59 1.93
C ILE A 106 5.19 2.88 3.32
N LEU A 107 3.99 3.47 3.38
CA LEU A 107 3.18 3.52 4.60
C LEU A 107 2.05 2.51 4.50
N VAL A 108 1.82 1.77 5.57
CA VAL A 108 0.71 0.83 5.73
C VAL A 108 -0.13 1.37 6.88
N LYS A 109 -1.34 1.84 6.56
CA LYS A 109 -2.24 2.54 7.49
C LYS A 109 -3.47 1.68 7.73
N TYR A 110 -3.74 1.29 8.97
CA TYR A 110 -5.02 0.69 9.34
C TYR A 110 -6.08 1.79 9.46
N LYS A 111 -7.26 1.59 8.85
CA LYS A 111 -8.29 2.64 8.69
C LYS A 111 -9.49 2.48 9.60
N LYS A 112 -9.71 1.29 10.16
CA LYS A 112 -10.81 1.04 11.09
C LYS A 112 -10.39 1.38 12.52
N LYS A 113 -11.34 1.69 13.40
CA LYS A 113 -11.04 1.87 14.82
C LYS A 113 -10.57 0.55 15.42
N LYS A 114 -9.52 0.60 16.24
CA LYS A 114 -9.11 -0.50 17.11
C LYS A 114 -10.21 -0.58 18.20
N ASN A 115 -11.02 -1.63 18.18
CA ASN A 115 -11.98 -1.91 19.27
C ASN A 115 -11.23 -2.31 20.53
#